data_AF-A0A8J6XL16-F1
#
_entry.id   AF-A0A8J6XL16-F1
#
_cell.length_a   1.000
_cell.length_b   1.000
_cell.length_c   1.000
_cell.angle_alpha   90.00
_cell.angle_beta   90.00
_cell.angle_gamma   90.00
#
_symmetry.space_group_name_H-M   'P 1'
#
loop_
_entity.id
_entity.type
_entity.pdbx_description
1 polymer ?
#
loop_
_entity_poly.entity_id
_entity_poly.type
_entity_poly.pdbx_seq_one_letter_code
_entity_poly.pdbx_strand_id
1 'polypeptide(L)'
;MTLELPVIPKLGEVFLAVDLTAVRNMTLAETLKVLENMGYNPTLRYRQSLDGTVSVYALLVHEHVNPEILQNSDYLGEELDALAEVIQPADAITSPRGIMSALTPVPARR
;
A
#
# COMPACT_ATOMS: atom_id res chain seq x y z
N MET A 1 1.74 0.77 -22.36
CA MET A 1 0.85 1.63 -21.54
C MET A 1 0.67 0.92 -20.23
N THR A 2 1.34 1.39 -19.18
CA THR A 2 1.36 0.79 -17.86
C THR A 2 0.20 1.35 -17.06
N LEU A 3 -0.85 0.56 -16.86
CA LEU A 3 -1.83 0.83 -15.81
C LEU A 3 -1.30 0.15 -14.53
N GLU A 4 -0.20 0.72 -14.04
CA GLU A 4 0.29 0.46 -12.68
C GLU A 4 -0.76 1.00 -11.70
N LEU A 5 -0.61 0.77 -10.39
CA LEU A 5 -0.84 1.92 -9.52
C LEU A 5 0.20 2.95 -9.99
N PRO A 6 -0.15 4.01 -10.75
CA PRO A 6 0.85 4.99 -11.13
C PRO A 6 0.93 5.93 -9.94
N VAL A 7 1.45 5.47 -8.82
CA VAL A 7 1.38 6.31 -7.64
C VAL A 7 2.72 6.22 -6.95
N ILE A 8 3.65 6.99 -7.50
CA ILE A 8 4.45 7.85 -6.62
C ILE A 8 3.40 8.69 -5.89
N PRO A 9 3.04 8.33 -4.64
CA PRO A 9 2.05 9.08 -3.89
C PRO A 9 2.44 10.54 -3.88
N LYS A 10 1.48 11.40 -4.23
CA LYS A 10 1.69 12.84 -4.13
C LYS A 10 1.98 13.20 -2.69
N LEU A 11 2.60 14.34 -2.49
CA LEU A 11 2.92 14.78 -1.14
C LEU A 11 1.67 14.78 -0.24
N GLY A 12 1.71 14.06 0.89
CA GLY A 12 0.57 13.89 1.81
C GLY A 12 -0.37 12.72 1.47
N GLU A 13 -0.21 12.08 0.31
CA GLU A 13 -1.04 10.95 -0.11
C GLU A 13 -0.56 9.63 0.48
N VAL A 14 -1.50 8.79 0.89
CA VAL A 14 -1.24 7.50 1.53
C VAL A 14 -2.11 6.44 0.88
N PHE A 15 -1.49 5.29 0.62
CA PHE A 15 -2.20 4.08 0.24
C PHE A 15 -1.92 2.98 1.26
N LEU A 16 -2.92 2.14 1.48
CA LEU A 16 -2.77 0.83 2.11
C LEU A 16 -3.48 -0.18 1.22
N ALA A 17 -2.75 -1.19 0.75
CA ALA A 17 -3.29 -2.21 -0.12
C ALA A 17 -2.66 -3.57 0.18
N VAL A 18 -3.45 -4.62 -0.07
CA VAL A 18 -3.02 -6.02 0.04
C VAL A 18 -3.05 -6.66 -1.35
N ASP A 19 -1.92 -7.21 -1.78
CA ASP A 19 -1.83 -8.02 -3.00
C ASP A 19 -2.42 -9.41 -2.74
N LEU A 20 -3.66 -9.61 -3.19
CA LEU A 20 -4.42 -10.84 -3.02
C LEU A 20 -3.84 -12.00 -3.83
N THR A 21 -3.09 -11.70 -4.89
CA THR A 21 -2.38 -12.72 -5.68
C THR A 21 -1.07 -13.17 -5.03
N ALA A 22 -0.51 -12.37 -4.12
CA ALA A 22 0.69 -12.70 -3.35
C ALA A 22 0.39 -13.42 -2.03
N VAL A 23 -0.83 -13.32 -1.49
CA VAL A 23 -1.23 -14.04 -0.27
C VAL A 23 -1.17 -15.56 -0.49
N ARG A 24 -0.53 -16.28 0.44
CA ARG A 24 -0.28 -17.73 0.35
C ARG A 24 -0.96 -18.55 1.43
N ASN A 25 -1.33 -17.95 2.56
CA ASN A 25 -1.92 -18.66 3.68
C ASN A 25 -3.45 -18.82 3.59
N MET A 26 -4.12 -18.10 2.68
CA MET A 26 -5.58 -18.08 2.54
C MET A 26 -5.99 -17.89 1.07
N THR A 27 -7.24 -18.22 0.76
CA THR A 27 -7.84 -17.88 -0.55
C THR A 27 -8.19 -16.39 -0.63
N LEU A 28 -8.46 -15.91 -1.85
CA LEU A 28 -8.89 -14.52 -2.09
C LEU A 28 -10.16 -14.17 -1.31
N ALA A 29 -11.16 -15.06 -1.31
CA ALA A 29 -12.43 -14.83 -0.63
C ALA A 29 -12.26 -14.80 0.90
N GLU A 30 -11.41 -15.68 1.45
CA GLU A 30 -11.08 -15.68 2.88
C GLU A 30 -10.33 -14.41 3.27
N THR A 31 -9.36 -13.99 2.47
CA THR A 31 -8.59 -12.77 2.69
C THR A 31 -9.51 -11.55 2.73
N LEU A 32 -10.42 -11.41 1.77
CA LEU A 32 -11.41 -10.31 1.77
C LEU A 32 -12.29 -10.33 3.01
N LYS A 33 -12.77 -11.50 3.41
CA LYS A 33 -13.60 -11.65 4.61
C LYS A 33 -12.84 -11.28 5.89
N VAL A 34 -11.56 -11.64 5.99
CA VAL A 34 -10.70 -11.23 7.11
C VAL A 34 -10.56 -9.71 7.14
N LEU A 35 -10.30 -9.08 6.00
CA LEU A 35 -10.18 -7.62 5.90
C LEU A 35 -11.49 -6.91 6.30
N GLU A 36 -12.64 -7.42 5.87
CA GLU A 36 -13.97 -6.92 6.29
C GLU A 36 -14.18 -7.08 7.80
N ASN A 37 -13.80 -8.22 8.38
CA ASN A 37 -13.91 -8.46 9.82
C ASN A 37 -12.99 -7.55 10.64
N MET A 38 -11.86 -7.12 10.08
CA MET A 38 -10.96 -6.13 10.68
C MET A 38 -11.51 -4.69 10.58
N GLY A 39 -12.64 -4.48 9.90
CA GLY A 39 -13.29 -3.18 9.75
C GLY A 39 -12.92 -2.42 8.48
N TYR A 40 -12.16 -3.02 7.57
CA TYR A 40 -11.87 -2.41 6.27
C TYR A 40 -13.05 -2.55 5.31
N ASN A 41 -13.12 -1.66 4.33
CA ASN A 41 -14.01 -1.78 3.16
C ASN A 41 -13.16 -2.00 1.90
N PRO A 42 -12.63 -3.22 1.68
CA PRO A 42 -11.65 -3.48 0.64
C PRO A 42 -12.25 -3.27 -0.75
N THR A 43 -11.62 -2.40 -1.53
CA THR A 43 -12.01 -2.19 -2.92
C THR A 43 -11.10 -3.00 -3.85
N LEU A 44 -11.68 -3.96 -4.58
CA LEU A 44 -10.94 -4.77 -5.54
C LEU A 44 -10.44 -3.96 -6.73
N ARG A 45 -9.18 -4.23 -7.10
CA ARG A 45 -8.51 -3.62 -8.24
C ARG A 45 -7.65 -4.66 -8.94
N TYR A 46 -7.50 -4.48 -10.24
CA TYR A 46 -6.67 -5.31 -11.09
C TYR A 46 -5.49 -4.46 -11.57
N ARG A 47 -4.32 -5.08 -11.67
CA ARG A 47 -3.13 -4.49 -12.27
C ARG A 47 -2.58 -5.46 -13.30
N GLN A 48 -2.22 -4.92 -14.46
CA GLN A 48 -1.50 -5.66 -15.48
C GLN A 48 -0.05 -5.16 -15.52
N SER A 49 0.87 -6.06 -15.24
CA SER A 49 2.31 -5.83 -15.34
C SER A 49 2.76 -5.78 -16.81
N LEU A 50 3.95 -5.20 -17.05
CA LEU A 50 4.52 -5.07 -18.40
C LEU A 50 4.78 -6.40 -19.11
N ASP A 51 5.00 -7.46 -18.33
CA ASP A 51 5.15 -8.85 -18.80
C ASP A 51 3.81 -9.52 -19.15
N GLY A 52 2.68 -8.82 -18.96
CA GLY A 52 1.34 -9.32 -19.20
C GLY A 52 0.70 -10.02 -18.00
N THR A 53 1.42 -10.17 -16.88
CA THR A 53 0.91 -10.79 -15.66
C THR A 53 -0.18 -9.90 -15.05
N VAL A 54 -1.32 -10.51 -14.69
CA VAL A 54 -2.42 -9.79 -14.00
C VAL A 54 -2.40 -10.15 -12.52
N SER A 55 -2.24 -9.13 -11.67
CA SER A 55 -2.33 -9.23 -10.22
C SER A 55 -3.62 -8.57 -9.71
N VAL A 56 -4.19 -9.11 -8.64
CA VAL A 56 -5.38 -8.57 -7.99
C VAL A 56 -5.01 -8.05 -6.61
N TYR A 57 -5.44 -6.84 -6.28
CA TYR A 57 -5.19 -6.25 -4.96
C TYR A 57 -6.48 -5.68 -4.36
N ALA A 58 -6.55 -5.70 -3.03
CA ALA A 58 -7.55 -5.02 -2.23
C ALA A 58 -6.99 -3.68 -1.77
N LEU A 59 -7.59 -2.58 -2.22
CA LEU A 59 -7.29 -1.25 -1.70
C LEU A 59 -8.07 -1.05 -0.39
N LEU A 60 -7.36 -0.80 0.71
CA LEU A 60 -7.93 -0.64 2.05
C LEU A 60 -8.06 0.82 2.45
N VAL A 61 -7.01 1.60 2.20
CA VAL A 61 -6.96 3.04 2.49
C VAL A 61 -6.41 3.77 1.26
N HIS A 62 -7.07 4.86 0.90
CA HIS A 62 -6.56 5.87 -0.02
C HIS A 62 -6.99 7.24 0.50
N GLU A 63 -6.07 7.96 1.11
CA GLU A 63 -6.37 9.26 1.71
C GLU A 63 -5.23 10.26 1.55
N HIS A 64 -5.52 11.50 1.93
CA HIS A 64 -4.56 12.59 1.95
C HIS A 64 -4.50 13.16 3.36
N VAL A 65 -3.32 13.10 3.97
CA VAL A 65 -3.05 13.61 5.31
C VAL A 65 -2.03 14.73 5.26
N ASN A 66 -1.88 15.47 6.36
CA ASN A 66 -0.82 16.47 6.46
C ASN A 66 0.55 15.79 6.26
N PRO A 67 1.37 16.23 5.30
CA PRO A 67 2.69 15.64 5.05
C PRO A 67 3.61 15.60 6.28
N GLU A 68 3.44 16.51 7.23
CA GLU A 68 4.18 16.50 8.50
C GLU A 68 3.87 15.27 9.36
N ILE A 69 2.63 14.74 9.30
CA ILE A 69 2.24 13.51 9.99
C ILE A 69 2.98 12.31 9.38
N LEU A 70 3.20 12.31 8.07
CA LEU A 70 3.93 11.24 7.37
C LEU A 70 5.44 11.27 7.62
N GLN A 71 5.97 12.37 8.15
CA GLN A 71 7.36 12.41 8.64
C GLN A 71 7.51 11.62 9.95
N ASN A 72 6.41 11.41 10.68
CA ASN A 72 6.39 10.51 11.81
C ASN A 72 6.34 9.05 11.31
N SER A 73 7.29 8.22 11.76
CA SER A 73 7.48 6.85 11.24
C SER A 73 6.29 5.94 11.50
N ASP A 74 5.51 6.23 12.56
CA ASP A 74 4.55 5.28 13.13
C ASP A 74 3.13 5.43 12.58
N TYR A 75 2.90 6.34 11.65
CA TYR A 75 1.60 6.44 10.98
C TYR A 75 1.26 5.11 10.29
N LEU A 76 0.06 4.57 10.56
CA LEU A 76 -0.39 3.21 10.16
C LEU A 76 0.44 2.03 10.74
N GLY A 77 1.27 2.25 11.76
CA GLY A 77 2.10 1.19 12.34
C GLY A 77 1.28 0.04 12.91
N GLU A 78 0.31 0.35 13.76
CA GLU A 78 -0.57 -0.65 14.38
C GLU A 78 -1.40 -1.42 13.33
N GLU A 79 -1.88 -0.73 12.30
CA GLU A 79 -2.63 -1.34 11.20
C GLU A 79 -1.77 -2.30 10.37
N LEU A 80 -0.51 -1.93 10.10
CA LEU A 80 0.42 -2.79 9.38
C LEU A 80 0.78 -4.03 10.20
N ASP A 81 1.02 -3.87 11.50
CA ASP A 81 1.31 -4.97 12.41
C ASP A 81 0.11 -5.93 12.50
N ALA A 82 -1.10 -5.40 12.69
CA ALA A 82 -2.32 -6.21 12.74
C ALA A 82 -2.57 -6.99 11.43
N LEU A 83 -2.28 -6.37 10.27
CA LEU A 83 -2.37 -7.05 8.98
C LEU A 83 -1.30 -8.13 8.83
N ALA A 84 -0.07 -7.89 9.28
CA ALA A 84 1.03 -8.84 9.19
C ALA A 84 0.84 -10.09 10.07
N GLU A 85 0.06 -9.99 11.15
CA GLU A 85 -0.31 -11.14 11.97
C GLU A 85 -1.21 -12.15 11.23
N VAL A 86 -2.04 -11.67 10.30
CA VAL A 86 -3.07 -12.49 9.63
C VAL A 86 -2.80 -12.77 8.16
N ILE A 87 -2.05 -11.89 7.47
CA ILE A 87 -1.73 -12.02 6.05
C ILE A 87 -0.30 -12.51 5.89
N GLN A 88 -0.12 -13.62 5.16
CA GLN A 88 1.19 -14.15 4.86
C GLN A 88 1.36 -14.38 3.34
N PRO A 89 2.50 -13.94 2.76
CA PRO A 89 3.63 -13.31 3.44
C PRO A 89 3.39 -11.80 3.69
N ALA A 90 4.13 -11.20 4.63
CA ALA A 90 3.96 -9.79 4.99
C ALA A 90 4.29 -8.82 3.85
N ASP A 91 5.05 -9.27 2.86
CA ASP A 91 5.34 -8.54 1.61
C ASP A 91 4.11 -8.39 0.70
N ALA A 92 3.03 -9.13 0.94
CA ALA A 92 1.74 -8.93 0.28
C ALA A 92 1.07 -7.63 0.74
N ILE A 93 1.51 -7.02 1.84
CA ILE A 93 0.99 -5.75 2.36
C ILE A 93 1.85 -4.60 1.83
N THR A 94 1.22 -3.61 1.24
CA THR A 94 1.89 -2.45 0.64
C THR A 94 1.30 -1.16 1.17
N SER A 95 2.16 -0.24 1.60
CA SER A 95 1.74 1.10 2.03
C SER A 95 2.68 2.19 1.48
N PRO A 96 2.60 2.53 0.19
CA PRO A 96 3.36 3.65 -0.34
C PRO A 96 2.83 4.98 0.23
N ARG A 97 3.75 5.84 0.65
CA ARG A 97 3.47 7.13 1.30
C ARG A 97 4.17 8.28 0.59
N GLY A 98 3.44 9.37 0.39
CA GLY A 98 3.92 10.59 -0.24
C GLY A 98 4.64 11.48 0.76
N ILE A 99 5.81 11.02 1.22
CA ILE A 99 6.65 11.80 2.14
C ILE A 99 7.38 12.91 1.38
N MET A 100 7.61 14.06 2.04
CA MET A 100 8.61 15.01 1.55
C MET A 100 9.94 14.26 1.57
N SER A 101 10.44 13.85 0.41
CA SER A 101 11.85 13.49 0.30
C SER A 101 12.61 14.74 0.72
N ALA A 102 13.30 14.68 1.86
CA ALA A 102 14.13 15.77 2.32
C ALA A 102 14.95 16.24 1.12
N LEU A 103 14.73 17.48 0.68
CA LEU A 103 15.44 18.10 -0.43
C LEU A 103 16.91 17.74 -0.29
N THR A 104 17.40 16.76 -1.06
CA THR A 104 18.83 16.48 -1.12
C THR A 104 19.46 17.81 -1.52
N PRO A 105 20.28 18.45 -0.68
CA PRO A 105 20.93 19.68 -1.08
C PRO A 105 21.78 19.31 -2.28
N VAL A 106 21.44 19.85 -3.45
CA VAL A 106 22.29 19.76 -4.62
C VAL A 106 23.64 20.33 -4.18
N PRO A 107 24.74 19.55 -4.17
CA PRO A 107 26.02 20.13 -3.83
C PRO A 107 26.30 21.24 -4.84
N ALA A 108 26.37 22.48 -4.36
CA ALA A 108 26.74 23.62 -5.16
C ALA A 108 28.09 23.32 -5.80
N ARG A 109 28.08 23.06 -7.11
CA ARG A 109 29.32 22.92 -7.88
C ARG A 109 30.02 24.27 -7.84
N ARG A 110 31.19 24.30 -7.21
CA ARG A 110 32.17 25.37 -7.31
C ARG A 110 32.74 25.44 -8.73
#